data_AF-A0A3N5UZB7-F1
#
_entry.id   AF-A0A3N5UZB7-F1
#
_cell.length_a   1.000
_cell.length_b   1.000
_cell.length_c   1.000
_cell.angle_alpha   90.00
_cell.angle_beta   90.00
_cell.angle_gamma   90.00
#
_symmetry.space_group_name_H-M   'P 1'
#
loop_
_entity.id
_entity.type
_entity.pdbx_description
1 polymer ?
#
loop_
_entity_poly.entity_id
_entity_poly.type
_entity_poly.pdbx_seq_one_letter_code
_entity_poly.pdbx_strand_id
1 'polypeptide(L)'
;MSTNRQFSLALQALTELKTETSTSLPKPTMAAVPTLNKVLAEIGSLPSEALLLGVASDGLPVLLNLHDPHPGPMLIAGDAGSGKTAFLQTIAHSVAQTHDANDVKFGVITNYPDEWESVKAFPQHAGVFAVGHRSAQEFIHSLASWAHSNKNTQQCILLLVDDLESVASLDLQTVQDFRWLLLRGPARRVWPIVTLNAPRYGQVISWLQNFRTRIFGHVANRHVAEALGGDKASVLSQLEARIQFSLREKDQRSSPAENWLRFWLPSL
;
A
#
# COMPACT_ATOMS: atom_id res chain seq x y z
N MET A 1 59.81 -21.64 1.72
CA MET A 1 58.84 -21.97 0.65
C MET A 1 57.43 -22.34 1.15
N SER A 2 57.05 -22.07 2.41
CA SER A 2 55.74 -22.48 2.97
C SER A 2 54.63 -21.41 2.83
N THR A 3 55.00 -20.12 2.82
CA THR A 3 54.06 -18.99 2.88
C THR A 3 53.24 -18.79 1.60
N ASN A 4 53.81 -19.11 0.42
CA ASN A 4 53.14 -18.95 -0.87
C ASN A 4 52.02 -19.99 -1.09
N ARG A 5 52.14 -21.16 -0.45
CA ARG A 5 51.16 -22.25 -0.56
C ARG A 5 49.92 -22.00 0.31
N GLN A 6 50.09 -21.39 1.49
CA GLN A 6 48.96 -20.97 2.33
C GLN A 6 48.17 -19.82 1.71
N PHE A 7 48.85 -18.87 1.06
CA PHE A 7 48.19 -17.73 0.41
C PHE A 7 47.35 -18.14 -0.81
N SER A 8 47.84 -19.10 -1.61
CA SER A 8 47.11 -19.64 -2.76
C SER A 8 45.89 -20.47 -2.35
N LEU A 9 46.02 -21.28 -1.28
CA LEU A 9 44.88 -22.02 -0.71
C LEU A 9 43.82 -21.08 -0.13
N ALA A 10 44.22 -20.00 0.53
CA ALA A 10 43.28 -19.00 1.05
C ALA A 10 42.54 -18.26 -0.07
N LEU A 11 43.20 -17.96 -1.19
CA LEU A 11 42.56 -17.36 -2.37
C LEU A 11 41.60 -18.33 -3.05
N GLN A 12 41.95 -19.63 -3.15
CA GLN A 12 41.06 -20.66 -3.70
C GLN A 12 39.79 -20.83 -2.86
N ALA A 13 39.91 -20.91 -1.54
CA ALA A 13 38.77 -20.98 -0.64
C ALA A 13 37.87 -19.73 -0.76
N LEU A 14 38.45 -18.55 -0.98
CA LEU A 14 37.71 -17.30 -1.16
C LEU A 14 37.01 -17.21 -2.52
N THR A 15 37.56 -17.84 -3.57
CA THR A 15 36.86 -18.02 -4.85
C THR A 15 35.74 -19.06 -4.77
N GLU A 16 35.94 -20.17 -4.06
CA GLU A 16 34.91 -21.20 -3.85
C GLU A 16 33.72 -20.63 -3.04
N LEU A 17 33.99 -19.85 -2.00
CA LEU A 17 32.96 -19.11 -1.26
C LEU A 17 32.24 -18.07 -2.14
N LYS A 18 32.93 -17.38 -3.05
CA LYS A 18 32.28 -16.45 -4.00
C LYS A 18 31.41 -17.18 -5.02
N THR A 19 31.78 -18.37 -5.45
CA THR A 19 30.97 -19.20 -6.36
C THR A 19 29.76 -19.81 -5.64
N GLU A 20 29.85 -20.15 -4.36
CA GLU A 20 28.70 -20.65 -3.58
C GLU A 20 27.75 -19.51 -3.18
N THR A 21 28.26 -18.31 -2.91
CA THR A 21 27.43 -17.11 -2.59
C THR A 21 26.81 -16.44 -3.84
N SER A 22 27.18 -16.87 -5.05
CA SER A 22 26.60 -16.39 -6.31
C SER A 22 25.52 -17.31 -6.87
N THR A 23 25.03 -18.27 -6.07
CA THR A 23 23.70 -18.84 -6.29
C THR A 23 22.65 -17.80 -5.90
N SER A 24 22.33 -16.90 -6.84
CA SER A 24 21.11 -16.10 -6.73
C SER A 24 19.95 -17.06 -6.56
N LEU A 25 19.35 -17.08 -5.37
CA LEU A 25 18.03 -17.69 -5.18
C LEU A 25 17.15 -17.21 -6.36
N PRO A 26 16.46 -18.12 -7.08
CA PRO A 26 15.58 -17.70 -8.16
C PRO A 26 14.61 -16.66 -7.59
N LYS A 27 14.64 -15.45 -8.14
CA LYS A 27 13.64 -14.43 -7.79
C LYS A 27 12.28 -15.08 -8.01
N PRO A 28 11.38 -15.12 -7.00
CA PRO A 28 10.01 -15.54 -7.25
C PRO A 28 9.44 -14.55 -8.26
N THR A 29 9.43 -14.97 -9.52
CA THR A 29 8.92 -14.20 -10.64
C THR A 29 7.58 -14.85 -10.93
N MET A 30 6.49 -14.17 -10.61
CA MET A 30 5.17 -14.63 -11.03
C MET A 30 5.14 -14.57 -12.57
N ALA A 31 5.16 -15.73 -13.22
CA ALA A 31 5.25 -15.85 -14.67
C ALA A 31 4.08 -15.16 -15.41
N ALA A 32 2.93 -14.99 -14.74
CA ALA A 32 1.84 -14.13 -15.17
C ALA A 32 1.07 -13.63 -13.95
N VAL A 33 0.85 -12.33 -13.86
CA VAL A 33 -0.07 -11.75 -12.86
C VAL A 33 -1.50 -12.14 -13.21
N PRO A 34 -2.28 -12.75 -12.31
CA PRO A 34 -3.67 -13.09 -12.56
C PRO A 34 -4.54 -11.83 -12.62
N THR A 35 -5.65 -11.91 -13.35
CA THR A 35 -6.67 -10.85 -13.35
C THR A 35 -7.42 -10.82 -12.02
N LEU A 36 -7.96 -9.67 -11.64
CA LEU A 36 -8.73 -9.51 -10.40
C LEU A 36 -9.90 -10.49 -10.36
N ASN A 37 -10.63 -10.62 -11.48
CA ASN A 37 -11.75 -11.56 -11.59
C ASN A 37 -11.31 -13.01 -11.35
N LYS A 38 -10.13 -13.41 -11.86
CA LYS A 38 -9.61 -14.76 -11.65
C LYS A 38 -9.23 -14.98 -10.19
N VAL A 39 -8.54 -14.01 -9.58
CA VAL A 39 -8.16 -14.06 -8.16
C VAL A 39 -9.40 -14.20 -7.27
N LEU A 40 -10.42 -13.36 -7.49
CA LEU A 40 -11.65 -13.40 -6.71
C LEU A 40 -12.43 -14.71 -6.91
N ALA A 41 -12.44 -15.26 -8.13
CA ALA A 41 -13.06 -16.56 -8.40
C ALA A 41 -12.33 -17.73 -7.68
N GLU A 42 -11.01 -17.66 -7.57
CA GLU A 42 -10.19 -18.68 -6.87
C GLU A 42 -10.32 -18.58 -5.35
N ILE A 43 -10.39 -17.36 -4.80
CA ILE A 43 -10.60 -17.13 -3.37
C ILE A 43 -12.00 -17.54 -2.93
N GLY A 44 -13.01 -17.32 -3.79
CA GLY A 44 -14.42 -17.53 -3.46
C GLY A 44 -15.00 -16.37 -2.65
N SER A 45 -15.95 -16.67 -1.75
CA SER A 45 -16.61 -15.64 -0.94
C SER A 45 -15.67 -15.12 0.15
N LEU A 46 -15.33 -13.83 0.09
CA LEU A 46 -14.63 -13.12 1.14
C LEU A 46 -15.58 -12.76 2.29
N PRO A 47 -15.10 -12.73 3.55
CA PRO A 47 -15.83 -12.10 4.64
C PRO A 47 -16.14 -10.63 4.33
N SER A 48 -17.25 -10.11 4.87
CA SER A 48 -17.76 -8.74 4.65
C SER A 48 -16.77 -7.63 5.03
N GLU A 49 -15.81 -7.96 5.89
CA GLU A 49 -14.78 -7.06 6.40
C GLU A 49 -13.44 -7.19 5.68
N ALA A 50 -13.29 -8.14 4.76
CA ALA A 50 -12.02 -8.47 4.14
C ALA A 50 -11.78 -7.64 2.87
N LEU A 51 -10.81 -6.74 2.93
CA LEU A 51 -10.35 -5.97 1.79
C LEU A 51 -9.13 -6.62 1.14
N LEU A 52 -9.22 -6.94 -0.16
CA LEU A 52 -8.09 -7.46 -0.93
C LEU A 52 -7.07 -6.35 -1.23
N LEU A 53 -5.81 -6.61 -0.88
CA LEU A 53 -4.67 -5.74 -1.19
C LEU A 53 -3.82 -6.27 -2.35
N GLY A 54 -3.84 -7.59 -2.60
CA GLY A 54 -3.10 -8.23 -3.68
C GLY A 54 -2.90 -9.73 -3.44
N VAL A 55 -1.98 -10.34 -4.16
CA VAL A 55 -1.69 -11.79 -4.10
C VAL A 55 -0.21 -12.02 -3.81
N ALA A 56 0.10 -12.81 -2.79
CA ALA A 56 1.48 -13.16 -2.42
C ALA A 56 2.09 -14.19 -3.37
N SER A 57 3.39 -14.45 -3.24
CA SER A 57 4.12 -15.36 -4.15
C SER A 57 3.68 -16.82 -4.06
N ASP A 58 3.06 -17.21 -2.96
CA ASP A 58 2.46 -18.53 -2.73
C ASP A 58 1.04 -18.64 -3.30
N GLY A 59 0.52 -17.56 -3.90
CA GLY A 59 -0.83 -17.48 -4.45
C GLY A 59 -1.91 -17.11 -3.44
N LEU A 60 -1.56 -16.92 -2.16
CA LEU A 60 -2.54 -16.54 -1.14
C LEU A 60 -2.90 -15.05 -1.23
N PRO A 61 -4.15 -14.68 -0.95
CA PRO A 61 -4.55 -13.28 -0.94
C PRO A 61 -3.98 -12.56 0.28
N VAL A 62 -3.49 -11.33 0.04
CA VAL A 62 -3.16 -10.39 1.10
C VAL A 62 -4.40 -9.60 1.43
N LEU A 63 -4.95 -9.81 2.63
CA LEU A 63 -6.21 -9.22 3.06
C LEU A 63 -6.01 -8.25 4.23
N LEU A 64 -6.75 -7.16 4.24
CA LEU A 64 -6.93 -6.27 5.38
C LEU A 64 -8.30 -6.52 6.00
N ASN A 65 -8.34 -6.71 7.32
CA ASN A 65 -9.60 -6.72 8.07
C ASN A 65 -10.04 -5.28 8.37
N LEU A 66 -11.06 -4.78 7.67
CA LEU A 66 -11.65 -3.45 7.86
C LEU A 66 -12.30 -3.29 9.23
N HIS A 67 -12.59 -4.40 9.92
CA HIS A 67 -13.14 -4.38 11.26
C HIS A 67 -12.09 -4.28 12.37
N ASP A 68 -10.81 -4.51 12.08
CA ASP A 68 -9.70 -4.35 13.02
C ASP A 68 -8.97 -3.02 12.78
N PRO A 69 -9.05 -2.03 13.69
CA PRO A 69 -8.38 -0.74 13.51
C PRO A 69 -6.87 -0.77 13.82
N HIS A 70 -6.32 -1.90 14.28
CA HIS A 70 -4.92 -2.00 14.70
C HIS A 70 -3.91 -1.60 13.59
N PRO A 71 -4.06 -2.04 12.33
CA PRO A 71 -3.20 -1.60 11.23
C PRO A 71 -3.18 -0.07 11.04
N GLY A 72 -4.26 0.63 11.41
CA GLY A 72 -4.38 2.07 11.24
C GLY A 72 -4.44 2.50 9.77
N PRO A 73 -4.34 3.81 9.46
CA PRO A 73 -4.35 4.28 8.09
C PRO A 73 -3.12 3.77 7.33
N MET A 74 -3.27 3.56 6.03
CA MET A 74 -2.25 2.97 5.17
C MET A 74 -1.58 4.03 4.29
N LEU A 75 -0.24 3.95 4.19
CA LEU A 75 0.55 4.73 3.24
C LEU A 75 1.10 3.81 2.16
N ILE A 76 0.87 4.16 0.90
CA ILE A 76 1.42 3.49 -0.28
C ILE A 76 2.50 4.40 -0.87
N ALA A 77 3.77 4.10 -0.62
CA ALA A 77 4.89 4.92 -1.06
C ALA A 77 5.65 4.27 -2.23
N GLY A 78 6.13 5.08 -3.16
CA GLY A 78 6.88 4.60 -4.32
C GLY A 78 7.23 5.73 -5.28
N ASP A 79 8.17 5.49 -6.18
CA ASP A 79 8.56 6.46 -7.20
C ASP A 79 7.40 6.73 -8.21
N ALA A 80 7.53 7.77 -9.02
CA ALA A 80 6.62 7.98 -10.14
C ALA A 80 6.58 6.73 -11.05
N GLY A 81 5.38 6.31 -11.45
CA GLY A 81 5.20 5.09 -12.27
C GLY A 81 5.29 3.76 -11.50
N SER A 82 5.42 3.78 -10.16
CA SER A 82 5.49 2.54 -9.37
C SER A 82 4.14 1.80 -9.21
N GLY A 83 3.03 2.36 -9.71
CA GLY A 83 1.70 1.73 -9.64
C GLY A 83 0.81 2.15 -8.47
N LYS A 84 1.14 3.24 -7.75
CA LYS A 84 0.37 3.67 -6.57
C LYS A 84 -1.11 3.95 -6.86
N THR A 85 -1.40 4.69 -7.93
CA THR A 85 -2.77 4.97 -8.37
C THR A 85 -3.49 3.69 -8.80
N ALA A 86 -2.80 2.82 -9.55
CA ALA A 86 -3.31 1.50 -9.93
C ALA A 86 -3.67 0.65 -8.70
N PHE A 87 -2.88 0.72 -7.62
CA PHE A 87 -3.22 0.08 -6.34
C PHE A 87 -4.57 0.55 -5.81
N LEU A 88 -4.78 1.87 -5.71
CA LEU A 88 -6.04 2.41 -5.21
C LEU A 88 -7.22 2.04 -6.14
N GLN A 89 -7.01 2.00 -7.45
CA GLN A 89 -8.01 1.56 -8.42
C GLN A 89 -8.34 0.07 -8.27
N THR A 90 -7.33 -0.79 -8.03
CA THR A 90 -7.52 -2.22 -7.72
C THR A 90 -8.33 -2.41 -6.44
N ILE A 91 -8.09 -1.61 -5.40
CA ILE A 91 -8.93 -1.59 -4.20
C ILE A 91 -10.37 -1.24 -4.56
N ALA A 92 -10.61 -0.16 -5.32
CA ALA A 92 -11.95 0.27 -5.69
C ALA A 92 -12.70 -0.78 -6.52
N HIS A 93 -12.04 -1.40 -7.51
CA HIS A 93 -12.62 -2.49 -8.29
C HIS A 93 -12.86 -3.74 -7.45
N SER A 94 -11.97 -4.10 -6.52
CA SER A 94 -12.19 -5.22 -5.62
C SER A 94 -13.42 -4.98 -4.76
N VAL A 95 -13.56 -3.80 -4.15
CA VAL A 95 -14.73 -3.45 -3.33
C VAL A 95 -16.02 -3.57 -4.12
N ALA A 96 -16.05 -3.07 -5.35
CA ALA A 96 -17.22 -3.14 -6.22
C ALA A 96 -17.66 -4.58 -6.56
N GLN A 97 -16.72 -5.53 -6.58
CA GLN A 97 -16.98 -6.93 -6.89
C GLN A 97 -17.28 -7.79 -5.65
N THR A 98 -16.81 -7.40 -4.47
CA THR A 98 -16.86 -8.26 -3.27
C THR A 98 -17.77 -7.76 -2.15
N HIS A 99 -18.24 -6.51 -2.20
CA HIS A 99 -19.05 -5.90 -1.12
C HIS A 99 -20.33 -5.25 -1.64
N ASP A 100 -21.39 -5.24 -0.83
CA ASP A 100 -22.57 -4.42 -1.09
C ASP A 100 -22.29 -2.94 -0.76
N ALA A 101 -22.99 -2.01 -1.41
CA ALA A 101 -22.86 -0.57 -1.15
C ALA A 101 -23.32 -0.14 0.24
N ASN A 102 -24.11 -0.96 0.94
CA ASN A 102 -24.46 -0.75 2.34
C ASN A 102 -23.33 -1.16 3.30
N ASP A 103 -22.42 -2.04 2.87
CA ASP A 103 -21.32 -2.56 3.69
C ASP A 103 -20.05 -1.75 3.50
N VAL A 104 -19.63 -1.50 2.25
CA VAL A 104 -18.39 -0.77 1.96
C VAL A 104 -18.61 0.25 0.87
N LYS A 105 -18.22 1.50 1.14
CA LYS A 105 -18.14 2.58 0.17
C LYS A 105 -16.72 3.10 0.05
N PHE A 106 -16.42 3.79 -1.04
CA PHE A 106 -15.15 4.50 -1.20
C PHE A 106 -15.35 5.88 -1.82
N GLY A 107 -14.55 6.84 -1.38
CA GLY A 107 -14.40 8.14 -2.03
C GLY A 107 -12.95 8.41 -2.37
N VAL A 108 -12.74 9.10 -3.49
CA VAL A 108 -11.41 9.35 -4.07
C VAL A 108 -11.11 10.84 -4.05
N ILE A 109 -9.93 11.21 -3.59
CA ILE A 109 -9.36 12.55 -3.73
C ILE A 109 -8.10 12.41 -4.59
N THR A 110 -8.04 13.09 -5.73
CA THR A 110 -6.96 12.92 -6.71
C THR A 110 -6.71 14.19 -7.52
N ASN A 111 -5.50 14.34 -8.05
CA ASN A 111 -5.16 15.36 -9.04
C ASN A 111 -5.66 15.01 -10.46
N TYR A 112 -6.02 13.73 -10.72
CA TYR A 112 -6.39 13.25 -12.05
C TYR A 112 -7.75 12.50 -12.04
N PRO A 113 -8.89 13.20 -11.85
CA PRO A 113 -10.21 12.55 -11.76
C PRO A 113 -10.59 11.71 -12.98
N ASP A 114 -10.08 12.05 -14.17
CA ASP A 114 -10.36 11.34 -15.42
C ASP A 114 -9.77 9.91 -15.43
N GLU A 115 -8.72 9.64 -14.63
CA GLU A 115 -8.19 8.28 -14.46
C GLU A 115 -9.16 7.36 -13.69
N TRP A 116 -10.25 7.91 -13.14
CA TRP A 116 -11.20 7.21 -12.28
C TRP A 116 -12.59 7.08 -12.90
N GLU A 117 -12.75 7.32 -14.20
CA GLU A 117 -14.06 7.20 -14.86
C GLU A 117 -14.66 5.80 -14.74
N SER A 118 -13.84 4.75 -14.79
CA SER A 118 -14.30 3.36 -14.70
C SER A 118 -14.99 3.02 -13.38
N VAL A 119 -14.70 3.77 -12.30
CA VAL A 119 -15.25 3.47 -10.97
C VAL A 119 -16.53 4.24 -10.63
N LYS A 120 -16.87 5.28 -11.40
CA LYS A 120 -18.04 6.13 -11.13
C LYS A 120 -19.37 5.41 -11.33
N ALA A 121 -19.37 4.31 -12.08
CA ALA A 121 -20.57 3.50 -12.31
C ALA A 121 -20.94 2.60 -11.11
N PHE A 122 -20.04 2.43 -10.13
CA PHE A 122 -20.26 1.49 -9.03
C PHE A 122 -21.17 2.07 -7.94
N PRO A 123 -22.14 1.30 -7.41
CA PRO A 123 -22.97 1.74 -6.29
C PRO A 123 -22.20 2.08 -5.00
N GLN A 124 -21.01 1.49 -4.82
CA GLN A 124 -20.10 1.69 -3.68
C GLN A 124 -19.35 3.04 -3.78
N HIS A 125 -19.36 3.68 -4.95
CA HIS A 125 -18.71 4.97 -5.19
C HIS A 125 -19.45 6.10 -4.48
N ALA A 126 -18.75 6.83 -3.61
CA ALA A 126 -19.26 8.01 -2.92
C ALA A 126 -18.89 9.33 -3.62
N GLY A 127 -17.91 9.31 -4.53
CA GLY A 127 -17.43 10.49 -5.25
C GLY A 127 -15.96 10.41 -5.64
N VAL A 128 -15.60 11.05 -6.77
CA VAL A 128 -14.21 11.35 -7.15
C VAL A 128 -14.08 12.87 -7.13
N PHE A 129 -13.17 13.38 -6.32
CA PHE A 129 -13.02 14.80 -6.06
C PHE A 129 -11.63 15.27 -6.46
N ALA A 130 -11.57 16.33 -7.26
CA ALA A 130 -10.32 16.99 -7.59
C ALA A 130 -9.70 17.64 -6.34
N VAL A 131 -8.40 17.46 -6.17
CA VAL A 131 -7.60 18.13 -5.13
C VAL A 131 -7.81 19.65 -5.20
N GLY A 132 -7.89 20.29 -4.03
CA GLY A 132 -8.06 21.74 -3.90
C GLY A 132 -9.45 22.26 -4.26
N HIS A 133 -10.34 21.43 -4.80
CA HIS A 133 -11.72 21.81 -5.07
C HIS A 133 -12.56 21.77 -3.78
N ARG A 134 -13.50 22.71 -3.63
CA ARG A 134 -14.38 22.82 -2.46
C ARG A 134 -15.12 21.51 -2.14
N SER A 135 -15.51 20.75 -3.17
CA SER A 135 -16.17 19.45 -2.99
C SER A 135 -15.30 18.40 -2.29
N ALA A 136 -13.98 18.43 -2.48
CA ALA A 136 -13.07 17.53 -1.75
C ALA A 136 -13.02 17.87 -0.26
N GLN A 137 -13.02 19.17 0.07
CA GLN A 137 -13.06 19.66 1.44
C GLN A 137 -14.38 19.30 2.13
N GLU A 138 -15.50 19.55 1.46
CA GLU A 138 -16.83 19.18 1.95
C GLU A 138 -16.96 17.66 2.15
N PHE A 139 -16.37 16.86 1.28
CA PHE A 139 -16.34 15.40 1.44
C PHE A 139 -15.53 14.96 2.68
N ILE A 140 -14.31 15.47 2.87
CA ILE A 140 -13.49 15.18 4.07
C ILE A 140 -14.24 15.59 5.33
N HIS A 141 -14.83 16.79 5.34
CA HIS A 141 -15.58 17.30 6.48
C HIS A 141 -16.79 16.41 6.80
N SER A 142 -17.59 16.07 5.78
CA SER A 142 -18.74 15.19 5.93
C SER A 142 -18.35 13.81 6.46
N LEU A 143 -17.22 13.27 5.99
CA LEU A 143 -16.70 11.98 6.43
C LEU A 143 -16.23 12.02 7.89
N ALA A 144 -15.55 13.11 8.29
CA ALA A 144 -15.20 13.34 9.68
C ALA A 144 -16.46 13.43 10.54
N SER A 145 -17.44 14.26 10.19
CA SER A 145 -18.71 14.36 10.92
C SER A 145 -19.44 13.02 11.02
N TRP A 146 -19.50 12.25 9.93
CA TRP A 146 -20.09 10.91 9.91
C TRP A 146 -19.39 9.97 10.89
N ALA A 147 -18.06 9.95 10.91
CA ALA A 147 -17.26 9.11 11.80
C ALA A 147 -17.39 9.50 13.28
N HIS A 148 -17.68 10.76 13.58
CA HIS A 148 -17.95 11.21 14.96
C HIS A 148 -19.31 10.70 15.46
N SER A 149 -20.32 10.72 14.60
CA SER A 149 -21.70 10.38 14.94
C SER A 149 -21.98 8.87 14.92
N ASN A 150 -21.34 8.11 14.02
CA ASN A 150 -21.68 6.70 13.76
C ASN A 150 -20.78 5.72 14.53
N LYS A 151 -20.98 5.63 15.84
CA LYS A 151 -20.11 4.80 16.72
C LYS A 151 -20.29 3.28 16.58
N ASN A 152 -21.44 2.82 16.08
CA ASN A 152 -21.81 1.38 16.01
C ASN A 152 -22.15 0.91 14.59
N THR A 153 -21.72 1.66 13.57
CA THR A 153 -21.97 1.27 12.17
C THR A 153 -21.18 0.02 11.79
N GLN A 154 -21.79 -0.84 10.98
CA GLN A 154 -21.08 -1.91 10.27
C GLN A 154 -20.54 -1.44 8.92
N GLN A 155 -21.11 -0.36 8.36
CA GLN A 155 -20.63 0.20 7.10
C GLN A 155 -19.22 0.78 7.26
N CYS A 156 -18.33 0.42 6.34
CA CYS A 156 -16.99 0.98 6.19
C CYS A 156 -16.93 1.96 5.03
N ILE A 157 -16.15 3.04 5.19
CA ILE A 157 -15.88 4.00 4.12
C ILE A 157 -14.37 4.10 3.91
N LEU A 158 -13.91 3.77 2.71
CA LEU A 158 -12.52 3.96 2.30
C LEU A 158 -12.34 5.41 1.81
N LEU A 159 -11.39 6.12 2.40
CA LEU A 159 -10.93 7.42 1.92
C LEU A 159 -9.63 7.19 1.13
N LEU A 160 -9.75 7.14 -0.19
CA LEU A 160 -8.62 6.95 -1.09
C LEU A 160 -8.06 8.33 -1.45
N VAL A 161 -6.83 8.62 -1.03
CA VAL A 161 -6.16 9.89 -1.35
C VAL A 161 -4.95 9.60 -2.21
N ASP A 162 -5.01 10.01 -3.46
CA ASP A 162 -3.90 9.90 -4.38
C ASP A 162 -3.07 11.19 -4.32
N ASP A 163 -1.82 11.07 -3.86
CA ASP A 163 -0.84 12.12 -3.58
C ASP A 163 -1.04 12.80 -2.21
N LEU A 164 -0.38 12.31 -1.14
CA LEU A 164 -0.43 12.92 0.21
C LEU A 164 0.02 14.38 0.20
N GLU A 165 0.93 14.74 -0.70
CA GLU A 165 1.43 16.09 -0.92
C GLU A 165 0.31 17.09 -1.20
N SER A 166 -0.80 16.62 -1.79
CA SER A 166 -1.99 17.41 -2.07
C SER A 166 -2.64 18.02 -0.83
N VAL A 167 -2.41 17.44 0.36
CA VAL A 167 -2.92 17.94 1.65
C VAL A 167 -2.43 19.36 1.94
N ALA A 168 -1.30 19.78 1.37
CA ALA A 168 -0.79 21.15 1.51
C ALA A 168 -1.71 22.21 0.89
N SER A 169 -2.63 21.83 0.00
CA SER A 169 -3.61 22.73 -0.63
C SER A 169 -4.91 22.91 0.16
N LEU A 170 -5.11 22.11 1.22
CA LEU A 170 -6.33 22.12 2.00
C LEU A 170 -6.35 23.29 3.00
N ASP A 171 -7.55 23.77 3.32
CA ASP A 171 -7.73 24.78 4.36
C ASP A 171 -7.47 24.20 5.77
N LEU A 172 -7.35 25.08 6.76
CA LEU A 172 -6.98 24.69 8.12
C LEU A 172 -7.97 23.68 8.72
N GLN A 173 -9.28 23.88 8.52
CA GLN A 173 -10.31 22.99 9.05
C GLN A 173 -10.21 21.60 8.41
N THR A 174 -10.06 21.52 7.09
CA THR A 174 -9.96 20.26 6.37
C THR A 174 -8.67 19.52 6.74
N VAL A 175 -7.56 20.23 6.95
CA VAL A 175 -6.31 19.64 7.46
C VAL A 175 -6.52 19.02 8.85
N GLN A 176 -7.29 19.67 9.73
CA GLN A 176 -7.61 19.14 11.06
C GLN A 176 -8.51 17.89 10.97
N ASP A 177 -9.54 17.94 10.12
CA ASP A 177 -10.45 16.81 9.88
C ASP A 177 -9.69 15.60 9.30
N PHE A 178 -8.84 15.83 8.30
CA PHE A 178 -8.00 14.79 7.71
C PHE A 178 -7.03 14.19 8.73
N ARG A 179 -6.36 15.02 9.55
CA ARG A 179 -5.48 14.54 10.63
C ARG A 179 -6.27 13.70 11.65
N TRP A 180 -7.48 14.12 12.01
CA TRP A 180 -8.33 13.34 12.90
C TRP A 180 -8.72 11.99 12.29
N LEU A 181 -9.06 11.96 11.00
CA LEU A 181 -9.36 10.73 10.27
C LEU A 181 -8.16 9.77 10.22
N LEU A 182 -6.93 10.26 10.06
CA LEU A 182 -5.75 9.40 10.17
C LEU A 182 -5.59 8.81 11.58
N LEU A 183 -5.84 9.59 12.62
CA LEU A 183 -5.62 9.15 14.01
C LEU A 183 -6.75 8.25 14.54
N ARG A 184 -7.99 8.47 14.11
CA ARG A 184 -9.20 7.88 14.71
C ARG A 184 -10.13 7.21 13.70
N GLY A 185 -9.98 7.48 12.42
CA GLY A 185 -10.84 6.98 11.34
C GLY A 185 -11.01 5.47 11.36
N PRO A 186 -9.94 4.65 11.38
CA PRO A 186 -10.09 3.19 11.30
C PRO A 186 -10.93 2.61 12.46
N ALA A 187 -10.78 3.16 13.68
CA ALA A 187 -11.61 2.79 14.83
C ALA A 187 -13.07 3.26 14.72
N ARG A 188 -13.37 4.10 13.73
CA ARG A 188 -14.69 4.64 13.37
C ARG A 188 -15.15 4.17 11.98
N ARG A 189 -14.58 3.08 11.46
CA ARG A 189 -14.90 2.49 10.15
C ARG A 189 -14.62 3.40 8.95
N VAL A 190 -13.80 4.43 9.11
CA VAL A 190 -13.26 5.21 7.99
C VAL A 190 -11.80 4.81 7.78
N TRP A 191 -11.44 4.35 6.59
CA TRP A 191 -10.09 3.87 6.29
C TRP A 191 -9.38 4.78 5.30
N PRO A 192 -8.51 5.69 5.78
CA PRO A 192 -7.61 6.42 4.90
C PRO A 192 -6.56 5.49 4.29
N ILE A 193 -6.50 5.46 2.96
CA ILE A 193 -5.49 4.78 2.17
C ILE A 193 -4.88 5.83 1.25
N VAL A 194 -3.62 6.17 1.51
CA VAL A 194 -3.02 7.38 0.96
C VAL A 194 -1.75 7.03 0.20
N THR A 195 -1.54 7.61 -0.97
CA THR A 195 -0.31 7.41 -1.74
C THR A 195 0.71 8.52 -1.48
N LEU A 196 1.99 8.23 -1.71
CA LEU A 196 3.08 9.21 -1.58
C LEU A 196 4.11 8.99 -2.70
N ASN A 197 4.51 10.05 -3.39
CA ASN A 197 5.68 10.00 -4.25
C ASN A 197 6.94 9.96 -3.37
N ALA A 198 7.63 8.83 -3.35
CA ALA A 198 8.68 8.55 -2.36
C ALA A 198 9.76 9.66 -2.31
N PRO A 199 10.34 10.15 -3.42
CA PRO A 199 11.27 11.29 -3.43
C PRO A 199 10.77 12.58 -2.77
N ARG A 200 9.45 12.76 -2.61
CA ARG A 200 8.83 13.97 -2.03
C ARG A 200 8.51 13.84 -0.55
N TYR A 201 8.89 12.74 0.11
CA TYR A 201 8.61 12.51 1.53
C TYR A 201 9.00 13.67 2.46
N GLY A 202 10.04 14.43 2.09
CA GLY A 202 10.51 15.62 2.82
C GLY A 202 9.43 16.69 3.01
N GLN A 203 8.46 16.79 2.09
CA GLN A 203 7.36 17.75 2.13
C GLN A 203 6.28 17.36 3.15
N VAL A 204 6.23 16.08 3.55
CA VAL A 204 5.15 15.50 4.34
C VAL A 204 5.64 14.75 5.59
N ILE A 205 6.87 15.01 6.05
CA ILE A 205 7.50 14.30 7.18
C ILE A 205 6.60 14.22 8.41
N SER A 206 5.92 15.32 8.76
CA SER A 206 5.03 15.40 9.93
C SER A 206 3.78 14.51 9.83
N TRP A 207 3.46 14.03 8.62
CA TRP A 207 2.34 13.13 8.36
C TRP A 207 2.73 11.66 8.44
N LEU A 208 3.98 11.31 8.13
CA LEU A 208 4.45 9.91 8.01
C LEU A 208 4.29 9.10 9.30
N GLN A 209 4.37 9.75 10.46
CA GLN A 209 4.19 9.12 11.76
C GLN A 209 2.75 8.63 12.02
N ASN A 210 1.76 9.14 11.28
CA ASN A 210 0.37 8.73 11.45
C ASN A 210 0.07 7.37 10.78
N PHE A 211 0.93 6.93 9.85
CA PHE A 211 0.74 5.69 9.09
C PHE A 211 1.50 4.54 9.73
N ARG A 212 0.74 3.66 10.40
CA ARG A 212 1.27 2.46 11.06
C ARG A 212 1.52 1.31 10.07
N THR A 213 0.76 1.27 8.98
CA THR A 213 0.94 0.34 7.87
C THR A 213 1.53 1.10 6.68
N ARG A 214 2.66 0.62 6.18
CA ARG A 214 3.35 1.18 5.02
C ARG A 214 3.55 0.08 3.99
N ILE A 215 3.04 0.35 2.79
CA ILE A 215 3.16 -0.48 1.60
C ILE A 215 4.08 0.27 0.65
N PHE A 216 5.03 -0.44 0.07
CA PHE A 216 6.06 0.12 -0.79
C PHE A 216 5.97 -0.49 -2.18
N GLY A 217 5.86 0.37 -3.19
CA GLY A 217 6.18 -0.01 -4.56
C GLY A 217 7.67 0.17 -4.83
N HIS A 218 8.06 0.15 -6.11
CA HIS A 218 9.44 0.43 -6.52
C HIS A 218 9.95 1.77 -5.95
N VAL A 219 11.11 1.74 -5.28
CA VAL A 219 11.87 2.91 -4.86
C VAL A 219 13.34 2.72 -5.24
N ALA A 220 13.83 3.52 -6.20
CA ALA A 220 15.18 3.42 -6.74
C ALA A 220 16.24 3.87 -5.71
N ASN A 221 15.97 4.99 -5.02
CA ASN A 221 16.92 5.59 -4.11
C ASN A 221 16.83 4.94 -2.72
N ARG A 222 17.90 4.24 -2.33
CA ARG A 222 17.98 3.56 -1.04
C ARG A 222 17.84 4.49 0.17
N HIS A 223 18.36 5.72 0.11
CA HIS A 223 18.23 6.67 1.23
C HIS A 223 16.77 7.10 1.42
N VAL A 224 16.03 7.26 0.32
CA VAL A 224 14.59 7.56 0.35
C VAL A 224 13.82 6.36 0.92
N ALA A 225 14.15 5.15 0.50
CA ALA A 225 13.58 3.92 1.05
C ALA A 225 13.80 3.83 2.57
N GLU A 226 15.03 4.04 3.04
CA GLU A 226 15.39 4.02 4.47
C GLU A 226 14.63 5.11 5.26
N ALA A 227 14.51 6.32 4.71
CA ALA A 227 13.77 7.42 5.35
C ALA A 227 12.27 7.13 5.51
N LEU A 228 11.69 6.33 4.63
CA LEU A 228 10.28 5.93 4.68
C LEU A 228 10.03 4.69 5.57
N GLY A 229 11.09 4.07 6.10
CA GLY A 229 11.03 2.89 6.97
C GLY A 229 11.36 1.56 6.28
N GLY A 230 11.87 1.60 5.05
CA GLY A 230 12.54 0.46 4.43
C GLY A 230 13.90 0.17 5.08
N ASP A 231 14.43 -1.01 4.82
CA ASP A 231 15.77 -1.43 5.27
C ASP A 231 16.51 -2.19 4.16
N LYS A 232 17.71 -2.73 4.44
CA LYS A 232 18.45 -3.50 3.42
C LYS A 232 17.69 -4.73 2.91
N ALA A 233 16.89 -5.37 3.77
CA ALA A 233 16.11 -6.55 3.42
C ALA A 233 14.84 -6.21 2.63
N SER A 234 14.40 -4.94 2.67
CA SER A 234 13.26 -4.47 1.90
C SER A 234 13.50 -4.45 0.38
N VAL A 235 14.75 -4.41 -0.09
CA VAL A 235 15.15 -4.47 -1.51
C VAL A 235 14.18 -3.75 -2.48
N LEU A 236 13.69 -2.55 -2.10
CA LEU A 236 12.58 -1.87 -2.80
C LEU A 236 12.93 -1.46 -4.23
N SER A 237 14.21 -1.30 -4.54
CA SER A 237 14.70 -1.01 -5.89
C SER A 237 14.63 -2.20 -6.85
N GLN A 238 14.32 -3.40 -6.35
CA GLN A 238 14.16 -4.61 -7.17
C GLN A 238 12.69 -5.01 -7.35
N LEU A 239 11.75 -4.26 -6.75
CA LEU A 239 10.33 -4.49 -6.96
C LEU A 239 9.98 -4.19 -8.42
N GLU A 240 9.20 -5.07 -9.04
CA GLU A 240 8.67 -4.82 -10.38
C GLU A 240 7.70 -3.62 -10.34
N ALA A 241 8.11 -2.54 -11.00
CA ALA A 241 7.31 -1.32 -11.04
C ALA A 241 5.92 -1.59 -11.61
N ARG A 242 4.93 -0.82 -11.14
CA ARG A 242 3.49 -0.91 -11.47
C ARG A 242 2.73 -2.04 -10.80
N ILE A 243 3.35 -3.20 -10.61
CA ILE A 243 2.60 -4.40 -10.23
C ILE A 243 3.02 -5.01 -8.89
N GLN A 244 4.25 -4.81 -8.44
CA GLN A 244 4.76 -5.48 -7.24
C GLN A 244 4.93 -4.50 -6.09
N PHE A 245 4.47 -4.94 -4.92
CA PHE A 245 4.51 -4.19 -3.68
C PHE A 245 5.09 -5.04 -2.56
N SER A 246 5.51 -4.35 -1.49
CA SER A 246 5.98 -4.98 -0.29
C SER A 246 5.48 -4.26 0.94
N LEU A 247 5.17 -5.02 1.98
CA LEU A 247 4.84 -4.48 3.30
C LEU A 247 5.66 -5.20 4.35
N ARG A 248 5.95 -4.50 5.45
CA ARG A 248 6.69 -5.08 6.56
C ARG A 248 5.72 -5.80 7.49
N GLU A 249 5.96 -7.09 7.71
CA GLU A 249 5.29 -7.87 8.74
C GLU A 249 5.95 -7.56 10.10
N LYS A 250 5.12 -7.39 11.13
CA LYS A 250 5.60 -7.09 12.49
C LYS A 250 5.91 -8.36 13.30
N ASP A 251 6.14 -9.50 12.64
CA ASP A 251 6.49 -10.72 13.37
C ASP A 251 7.93 -10.60 13.89
N GLN A 252 8.06 -10.55 15.22
CA GLN A 252 9.36 -10.42 15.89
C GLN A 252 10.12 -11.76 15.96
N ARG A 253 9.51 -12.86 15.51
CA ARG A 253 10.08 -14.20 15.59
C ARG A 253 10.83 -14.63 14.31
N SER A 254 10.69 -13.87 13.23
CA SER A 254 11.21 -14.22 11.90
C SER A 254 12.53 -13.52 11.59
N SER A 255 13.31 -14.10 10.68
CA SER A 255 14.57 -13.50 10.23
C SER A 255 14.33 -12.12 9.58
N PRO A 256 15.29 -11.17 9.60
CA PRO A 256 15.08 -9.83 9.03
C PRO A 256 14.60 -9.81 7.57
N ALA A 257 14.94 -10.84 6.78
CA ALA A 257 14.49 -11.01 5.39
C ALA A 257 13.04 -11.53 5.28
N GLU A 258 12.57 -12.29 6.26
CA GLU A 258 11.21 -12.84 6.33
C GLU A 258 10.20 -11.81 6.84
N ASN A 259 10.67 -10.66 7.33
CA ASN A 259 9.82 -9.56 7.80
C ASN A 259 9.19 -8.74 6.66
N TRP A 260 9.41 -9.11 5.40
CA TRP A 260 8.90 -8.39 4.23
C TRP A 260 8.04 -9.31 3.38
N LEU A 261 6.73 -9.08 3.43
CA LEU A 261 5.79 -9.72 2.54
C LEU A 261 5.87 -9.07 1.16
N ARG A 262 5.98 -9.89 0.12
CA ARG A 262 5.91 -9.47 -1.29
C ARG A 262 4.59 -9.93 -1.88
N PHE A 263 3.95 -9.03 -2.61
CA PHE A 263 2.70 -9.33 -3.27
C PHE A 263 2.55 -8.53 -4.55
N TRP A 264 1.67 -9.01 -5.41
CA TRP A 264 1.38 -8.45 -6.72
C TRP A 264 -0.05 -7.94 -6.76
N LEU A 265 -0.26 -6.82 -7.42
CA LEU A 265 -1.59 -6.34 -7.76
C LEU A 265 -2.14 -7.19 -8.91
N PRO A 266 -3.33 -7.79 -8.76
CA PRO A 266 -4.00 -8.38 -9.90
C PRO A 266 -4.34 -7.32 -10.95
N SER A 267 -4.33 -7.72 -12.22
CA SER A 267 -4.69 -6.80 -13.31
C SER A 267 -6.20 -6.56 -13.35
N LEU A 268 -6.60 -5.32 -13.65
CA LEU A 268 -8.00 -4.90 -13.77
C LEU A 268 -8.64 -5.38 -15.08
#